data_AF-A0A834XY89-F1
#
_entry.id   AF-A0A834XY89-F1
#
_cell.length_a   1.000
_cell.length_b   1.000
_cell.length_c   1.000
_cell.angle_alpha   90.00
_cell.angle_beta   90.00
_cell.angle_gamma   90.00
#
_symmetry.space_group_name_H-M   'P 1'
#
loop_
_entity.id
_entity.type
_entity.pdbx_description
1 polymer ?
#
loop_
_entity_poly.entity_id
_entity_poly.type
_entity_poly.pdbx_seq_one_letter_code
_entity_poly.pdbx_strand_id
1 'polypeptide(L)'
;MTSKILKSIENNNNKIINSNDKITSAQFRWKLLARALKKSPNKKKIDCYDEISVRRFTTFNLIKSELLLNDEITLNNELSTWYNYSCYNNKYNVKIKTIKKNIFTANELIGFNNTGNVCVWPSEECLAYYLLDNQRICKNKNIIELGGGMSCLAGIFVAKYCEPISVTLTDGNNKSVDNVKSIIQQNNMNDYVKCCIVKWTNSNNLLTNIRNINQTWTLNDINVSQCNDNNYDVILCADCLFFDDTRHDLVDTIYGLLADDGIALVIAPKRGLTFQLFADTAIKIIAIMNCMDNVC
;
A
#
# COMPACT_ATOMS: atom_id res chain seq x y z
N MET A 1 39.14 -13.20 12.41
CA MET A 1 38.01 -12.63 13.18
C MET A 1 36.67 -13.35 12.94
N THR A 2 36.55 -14.16 11.89
CA THR A 2 35.33 -14.89 11.48
C THR A 2 35.07 -16.23 12.20
N SER A 3 36.07 -16.83 12.86
CA SER A 3 35.89 -18.13 13.55
C SER A 3 35.31 -18.04 14.97
N LYS A 4 35.35 -16.86 15.61
CA LYS A 4 34.82 -16.68 16.99
C LYS A 4 33.29 -16.50 17.03
N ILE A 5 32.67 -16.01 15.96
CA ILE A 5 31.22 -15.81 15.90
C ILE A 5 30.48 -17.14 15.67
N LEU A 6 31.04 -18.04 14.85
CA LEU A 6 30.46 -19.36 14.60
C LEU A 6 30.50 -20.27 15.85
N LYS A 7 31.59 -20.25 16.63
CA LYS A 7 31.68 -21.01 17.89
C LYS A 7 30.73 -20.53 19.00
N SER A 8 30.33 -19.26 18.97
CA SER A 8 29.32 -18.70 19.89
C SER A 8 27.91 -19.25 19.62
N ILE A 9 27.62 -19.62 18.36
CA ILE A 9 26.32 -20.13 17.94
C ILE A 9 26.20 -21.64 18.21
N GLU A 10 27.29 -22.42 18.06
CA GLU A 10 27.28 -23.86 18.33
C GLU A 10 27.20 -24.21 19.83
N ASN A 11 27.83 -23.42 20.71
CA ASN A 11 27.83 -23.69 22.15
C ASN A 11 26.50 -23.40 22.87
N ASN A 12 25.51 -22.83 22.18
CA ASN A 12 24.17 -22.60 22.75
C ASN A 12 23.16 -23.73 22.46
N ASN A 13 23.54 -24.78 21.73
CA ASN A 13 22.63 -25.88 21.41
C ASN A 13 22.55 -26.99 22.48
N ASN A 14 23.38 -26.97 23.53
CA ASN A 14 23.40 -28.00 24.59
C ASN A 14 23.13 -27.44 26.00
N LYS A 15 22.34 -26.38 26.13
CA LYS A 15 21.68 -26.10 27.41
C LYS A 15 20.34 -26.82 27.43
N ILE A 16 20.30 -27.87 28.26
CA ILE A 16 19.08 -28.52 28.73
C ILE A 16 18.11 -27.41 29.13
N ILE A 17 16.98 -27.35 28.42
CA ILE A 17 15.93 -26.37 28.64
C ILE A 17 15.31 -26.71 30.00
N ASN A 18 15.71 -25.96 31.03
CA ASN A 18 14.92 -25.87 32.25
C ASN A 18 13.56 -25.27 31.88
N SER A 19 12.50 -25.92 32.35
CA SER A 19 11.11 -25.78 31.94
C SER A 19 10.41 -24.48 32.41
N ASN A 20 11.11 -23.34 32.50
CA ASN A 20 10.53 -22.08 32.99
C ASN A 20 10.92 -20.79 32.25
N ASP A 21 11.72 -20.82 31.18
CA ASP A 21 12.01 -19.60 30.41
C ASP A 21 10.95 -19.37 29.32
N LYS A 22 9.96 -18.52 29.61
CA LYS A 22 9.02 -18.01 28.60
C LYS A 22 9.80 -17.20 27.55
N ILE A 23 9.92 -17.76 26.34
CA ILE A 23 10.52 -17.05 25.19
C ILE A 23 9.73 -15.75 24.95
N THR A 24 10.42 -14.62 24.92
CA THR A 24 9.78 -13.32 24.64
C THR A 24 9.26 -13.25 23.20
N SER A 25 8.20 -12.47 22.95
CA SER A 25 7.64 -12.28 21.60
C SER A 25 8.69 -11.77 20.59
N ALA A 26 9.62 -10.92 21.04
CA ALA A 26 10.73 -10.45 20.21
C ALA A 26 11.67 -11.59 19.81
N GLN A 27 12.12 -12.42 20.76
CA GLN A 27 12.97 -13.59 20.46
C GLN A 27 12.29 -14.59 19.53
N PHE A 28 10.96 -14.74 19.65
CA PHE A 28 10.20 -15.59 18.74
C PHE A 28 10.13 -15.02 17.32
N ARG A 29 9.91 -13.70 17.18
CA ARG A 29 9.98 -12.99 15.87
C ARG A 29 11.36 -13.13 15.22
N TRP A 30 12.44 -12.98 16.00
CA TRP A 30 13.81 -13.17 15.50
C TRP A 30 14.07 -14.61 15.04
N LYS A 31 13.55 -15.61 15.78
CA LYS A 31 13.62 -17.03 15.35
C LYS A 31 12.83 -17.28 14.07
N LEU A 32 11.67 -16.64 13.91
CA LEU A 32 10.85 -16.75 12.70
C LEU A 32 11.57 -16.12 11.49
N LEU A 33 12.09 -14.91 11.65
CA LEU A 33 12.89 -14.22 10.62
C LEU A 33 14.11 -15.04 10.22
N ALA A 34 14.87 -15.56 11.20
CA ALA A 34 16.05 -16.39 10.94
C ALA A 34 15.69 -17.67 10.17
N ARG A 35 14.51 -18.25 10.40
CA ARG A 35 14.01 -19.41 9.63
C ARG A 35 13.66 -19.04 8.21
N ALA A 36 12.94 -17.92 8.02
CA ALA A 36 12.57 -17.41 6.70
C ALA A 36 13.80 -17.13 5.82
N LEU A 37 14.87 -16.58 6.42
CA LEU A 37 16.13 -16.28 5.74
C LEU A 37 16.97 -17.53 5.42
N LYS A 38 16.90 -18.59 6.24
CA LYS A 38 17.73 -19.80 6.12
C LYS A 38 17.16 -20.89 5.19
N LYS A 39 16.03 -20.66 4.52
CA LYS A 39 15.36 -21.64 3.62
C LYS A 39 15.15 -23.03 4.26
N SER A 40 14.91 -23.13 5.57
CA SER A 40 14.76 -24.42 6.25
C SER A 40 13.33 -24.98 6.03
N PRO A 41 13.15 -26.14 5.37
CA PRO A 41 11.84 -26.59 4.88
C PRO A 41 10.99 -27.34 5.92
N ASN A 42 11.18 -27.11 7.22
CA ASN A 42 10.43 -27.84 8.23
C ASN A 42 8.99 -27.32 8.37
N LYS A 43 8.06 -28.03 7.72
CA LYS A 43 6.58 -27.89 7.76
C LYS A 43 5.95 -28.24 9.11
N LYS A 44 6.46 -27.73 10.24
CA LYS A 44 5.64 -27.73 11.46
C LYS A 44 4.80 -26.45 11.46
N LYS A 45 3.50 -26.58 11.16
CA LYS A 45 2.51 -25.56 11.51
C LYS A 45 2.63 -25.32 13.01
N ILE A 46 3.03 -24.12 13.40
CA ILE A 46 2.99 -23.71 14.81
C ILE A 46 1.83 -22.74 14.89
N ASP A 47 0.76 -23.10 15.60
CA ASP A 47 -0.50 -22.36 15.66
C ASP A 47 -0.38 -20.98 16.37
N CYS A 48 0.82 -20.57 16.83
CA CYS A 48 1.05 -19.32 17.56
C CYS A 48 1.40 -18.10 16.68
N TYR A 49 1.33 -18.21 15.35
CA TYR A 49 1.67 -17.08 14.47
C TYR A 49 0.80 -15.85 14.72
N ASP A 50 -0.49 -16.04 15.03
CA ASP A 50 -1.45 -14.97 15.25
C ASP A 50 -1.20 -14.18 16.53
N GLU A 51 -0.66 -14.81 17.58
CA GLU A 51 -0.32 -14.11 18.83
C GLU A 51 0.83 -13.10 18.65
N ILE A 52 1.70 -13.37 17.66
CA ILE A 52 2.98 -12.69 17.47
C ILE A 52 2.96 -11.75 16.26
N SER A 53 2.05 -11.97 15.31
CA SER A 53 1.77 -11.07 14.19
C SER A 53 1.41 -9.68 14.69
N VAL A 54 2.03 -8.65 14.12
CA VAL A 54 1.59 -7.26 14.32
C VAL A 54 0.21 -7.06 13.71
N ARG A 55 -0.13 -7.83 12.68
CA ARG A 55 -1.42 -7.87 12.01
C ARG A 55 -2.28 -8.96 12.62
N ARG A 56 -2.96 -8.64 13.72
CA ARG A 56 -3.98 -9.51 14.35
C ARG A 56 -5.33 -9.46 13.63
N PHE A 57 -5.51 -8.44 12.80
CA PHE A 57 -6.72 -8.15 12.05
C PHE A 57 -6.34 -7.91 10.58
N THR A 58 -6.98 -8.64 9.67
CA THR A 58 -6.60 -8.65 8.26
C THR A 58 -7.60 -7.98 7.33
N THR A 59 -8.88 -7.95 7.70
CA THR A 59 -9.97 -7.44 6.86
C THR A 59 -11.23 -7.19 7.69
N PHE A 60 -12.04 -6.20 7.30
CA PHE A 60 -13.38 -5.96 7.86
C PHE A 60 -14.45 -6.86 7.23
N ASN A 61 -14.08 -7.70 6.26
CA ASN A 61 -15.00 -8.51 5.43
C ASN A 61 -16.04 -7.65 4.69
N LEU A 62 -15.69 -6.41 4.34
CA LEU A 62 -16.51 -5.52 3.52
C LEU A 62 -16.39 -5.89 2.03
N ILE A 63 -15.22 -6.37 1.62
CA ILE A 63 -14.94 -6.81 0.25
C ILE A 63 -14.39 -8.25 0.31
N LYS A 64 -15.14 -9.19 -0.23
CA LYS A 64 -14.78 -10.60 -0.27
C LYS A 64 -13.68 -10.83 -1.29
N SER A 65 -12.64 -11.58 -0.92
CA SER A 65 -11.59 -12.01 -1.85
C SER A 65 -11.66 -13.51 -2.11
N GLU A 66 -11.77 -13.93 -3.37
CA GLU A 66 -11.78 -15.33 -3.80
C GLU A 66 -10.64 -15.60 -4.77
N LEU A 67 -9.92 -16.71 -4.59
CA LEU A 67 -8.82 -17.09 -5.48
C LEU A 67 -9.34 -17.48 -6.87
N LEU A 68 -8.76 -16.92 -7.93
CA LEU A 68 -9.05 -17.30 -9.31
C LEU A 68 -8.17 -18.49 -9.70
N LEU A 69 -8.78 -19.67 -9.81
CA LEU A 69 -8.09 -20.94 -10.10
C LEU A 69 -7.91 -21.22 -11.61
N ASN A 70 -8.64 -20.52 -12.48
CA ASN A 70 -8.89 -20.95 -13.87
C ASN A 70 -8.28 -20.04 -14.95
N ASP A 71 -7.55 -18.98 -14.62
CA ASP A 71 -6.84 -18.23 -15.66
C ASP A 71 -5.58 -19.03 -16.03
N GLU A 72 -5.39 -19.41 -17.31
CA GLU A 72 -4.19 -20.09 -17.83
C GLU A 72 -2.88 -19.37 -17.42
N ILE A 73 -2.98 -18.08 -17.07
CA ILE A 73 -1.95 -17.21 -16.50
C ILE A 73 -1.43 -17.71 -15.14
N THR A 74 -2.27 -18.30 -14.30
CA THR A 74 -1.93 -18.76 -12.95
C THR A 74 -1.10 -20.04 -12.95
N LEU A 75 -1.23 -20.86 -14.01
CA LEU A 75 -0.47 -22.11 -14.19
C LEU A 75 0.98 -21.85 -14.61
N ASN A 76 1.27 -20.74 -15.27
CA ASN A 76 2.59 -20.42 -15.82
C ASN A 76 3.44 -19.49 -14.93
N ASN A 77 2.90 -18.95 -13.83
CA ASN A 77 3.58 -17.90 -13.06
C ASN A 77 3.60 -18.22 -11.55
N GLU A 78 4.55 -19.05 -11.14
CA GLU A 78 4.74 -19.51 -9.73
C GLU A 78 4.84 -18.38 -8.70
N LEU A 79 5.13 -17.15 -9.16
CA LEU A 79 5.41 -15.97 -8.34
C LEU A 79 4.21 -15.03 -8.14
N SER A 80 3.02 -15.32 -8.68
CA SER A 80 1.84 -14.47 -8.46
C SER A 80 0.53 -15.24 -8.44
N THR A 81 -0.50 -14.63 -7.85
CA THR A 81 -1.87 -15.18 -7.78
C THR A 81 -2.88 -14.10 -8.04
N TRP A 82 -3.97 -14.47 -8.71
CA TRP A 82 -5.09 -13.57 -8.99
C TRP A 82 -6.25 -13.87 -8.05
N TYR A 83 -6.89 -12.81 -7.58
CA TYR A 83 -8.05 -12.86 -6.73
C TYR A 83 -9.18 -12.03 -7.35
N ASN A 84 -10.40 -12.53 -7.24
CA ASN A 84 -11.60 -11.76 -7.47
C ASN A 84 -12.00 -11.08 -6.15
N TYR A 85 -11.92 -9.76 -6.11
CA TYR A 85 -12.43 -8.95 -5.01
C TYR A 85 -13.85 -8.53 -5.36
N SER A 86 -14.83 -8.86 -4.53
CA SER A 86 -16.23 -8.55 -4.80
C SER A 86 -16.98 -8.00 -3.59
N CYS A 87 -17.98 -7.18 -3.87
CA CYS A 87 -18.83 -6.53 -2.87
C CYS A 87 -20.30 -6.54 -3.33
N TYR A 88 -21.22 -6.47 -2.37
CA TYR A 88 -22.69 -6.48 -2.59
C TYR A 88 -23.15 -7.61 -3.52
N ASN A 89 -22.95 -8.87 -3.11
CA ASN A 89 -23.36 -10.06 -3.88
C ASN A 89 -22.83 -10.06 -5.32
N ASN A 90 -21.54 -9.76 -5.49
CA ASN A 90 -20.85 -9.69 -6.79
C ASN A 90 -21.31 -8.58 -7.74
N LYS A 91 -22.17 -7.65 -7.29
CA LYS A 91 -22.53 -6.44 -8.05
C LYS A 91 -21.30 -5.66 -8.47
N TYR A 92 -20.34 -5.52 -7.56
CA TYR A 92 -19.03 -4.95 -7.84
C TYR A 92 -17.98 -6.04 -7.74
N ASN A 93 -17.10 -6.13 -8.73
CA ASN A 93 -16.01 -7.08 -8.75
C ASN A 93 -14.81 -6.57 -9.56
N VAL A 94 -13.60 -6.85 -9.07
CA VAL A 94 -12.34 -6.52 -9.74
C VAL A 94 -11.34 -7.65 -9.56
N LYS A 95 -10.52 -7.87 -10.58
CA LYS A 95 -9.42 -8.85 -10.52
C LYS A 95 -8.17 -8.17 -9.97
N ILE A 96 -7.61 -8.68 -8.87
CA ILE A 96 -6.41 -8.13 -8.24
C ILE A 96 -5.30 -9.17 -8.24
N LYS A 97 -4.09 -8.73 -8.58
CA LYS A 97 -2.89 -9.56 -8.60
C LYS A 97 -2.11 -9.38 -7.31
N THR A 98 -1.81 -10.49 -6.65
CA THR A 98 -0.91 -10.53 -5.48
C THR A 98 0.38 -11.25 -5.86
N ILE A 99 1.52 -10.67 -5.53
CA ILE A 99 2.84 -11.26 -5.79
C ILE A 99 3.24 -12.17 -4.63
N LYS A 100 3.51 -13.45 -4.90
CA LYS A 100 4.04 -14.40 -3.93
C LYS A 100 5.55 -14.20 -3.78
N LYS A 101 6.03 -13.88 -2.57
CA LYS A 101 7.46 -13.97 -2.26
C LYS A 101 7.76 -15.28 -1.55
N ASN A 102 8.37 -16.22 -2.27
CA ASN A 102 8.92 -17.43 -1.66
C ASN A 102 10.30 -17.20 -1.02
N ILE A 103 10.92 -16.02 -1.21
CA ILE A 103 12.26 -15.69 -0.70
C ILE A 103 12.29 -14.21 -0.31
N PHE A 104 12.45 -13.92 0.98
CA PHE A 104 12.77 -12.57 1.44
C PHE A 104 14.28 -12.38 1.44
N THR A 105 14.80 -11.38 0.73
CA THR A 105 16.21 -10.98 0.89
C THR A 105 16.33 -9.96 2.03
N ALA A 106 17.50 -9.86 2.67
CA ALA A 106 17.72 -8.88 3.74
C ALA A 106 17.42 -7.44 3.29
N ASN A 107 17.81 -7.07 2.06
CA ASN A 107 17.51 -5.75 1.49
C ASN A 107 16.01 -5.52 1.25
N GLU A 108 15.26 -6.58 0.92
CA GLU A 108 13.81 -6.49 0.78
C GLU A 108 13.08 -6.43 2.13
N LEU A 109 13.66 -6.96 3.20
CA LEU A 109 13.12 -6.87 4.57
C LEU A 109 13.41 -5.52 5.23
N ILE A 110 14.52 -4.89 4.85
CA ILE A 110 14.97 -3.59 5.36
C ILE A 110 14.40 -2.44 4.52
N GLY A 111 14.05 -2.69 3.24
CA GLY A 111 13.54 -1.68 2.32
C GLY A 111 12.06 -1.32 2.53
N PHE A 112 11.71 -0.10 2.11
CA PHE A 112 10.38 0.56 2.10
C PHE A 112 9.21 -0.24 1.46
N ASN A 113 9.46 -1.44 0.92
CA ASN A 113 8.67 -2.08 -0.13
C ASN A 113 7.91 -3.34 0.32
N ASN A 114 7.56 -3.46 1.61
CA ASN A 114 6.77 -4.61 2.11
C ASN A 114 5.26 -4.35 2.25
N THR A 115 4.81 -3.13 2.03
CA THR A 115 3.40 -2.74 2.03
C THR A 115 2.69 -3.32 0.80
N GLY A 116 1.64 -4.14 0.98
CA GLY A 116 0.80 -4.66 -0.11
C GLY A 116 1.25 -5.98 -0.77
N ASN A 117 2.46 -6.51 -0.49
CA ASN A 117 2.92 -7.79 -1.07
C ASN A 117 2.16 -9.02 -0.56
N VAL A 118 1.44 -8.88 0.56
CA VAL A 118 0.77 -10.00 1.24
C VAL A 118 -0.76 -9.95 1.03
N CYS A 119 -1.33 -8.75 0.88
CA CYS A 119 -2.78 -8.50 0.95
C CYS A 119 -3.11 -7.01 0.73
N VAL A 120 -4.36 -6.75 0.41
CA VAL A 120 -5.00 -5.43 0.59
C VAL A 120 -5.05 -5.07 2.07
N TRP A 121 -4.81 -3.81 2.41
CA TRP A 121 -4.89 -3.32 3.79
C TRP A 121 -6.32 -2.96 4.20
N PRO A 122 -6.71 -3.11 5.48
CA PRO A 122 -8.06 -2.78 5.90
C PRO A 122 -8.51 -1.35 5.61
N SER A 123 -7.61 -0.36 5.70
CA SER A 123 -7.93 1.03 5.35
C SER A 123 -8.25 1.20 3.86
N GLU A 124 -7.54 0.45 3.01
CA GLU A 124 -7.74 0.45 1.55
C GLU A 124 -9.06 -0.25 1.21
N GLU A 125 -9.38 -1.36 1.89
CA GLU A 125 -10.70 -2.01 1.84
C GLU A 125 -11.83 -1.06 2.24
N CYS A 126 -11.69 -0.36 3.38
CA CYS A 126 -12.68 0.61 3.84
C CYS A 126 -12.86 1.76 2.84
N LEU A 127 -11.78 2.28 2.26
CA LEU A 127 -11.84 3.37 1.28
C LEU A 127 -12.57 2.91 0.01
N ALA A 128 -12.23 1.73 -0.49
CA ALA A 128 -12.92 1.14 -1.64
C ALA A 128 -14.41 0.94 -1.36
N TYR A 129 -14.76 0.36 -0.20
CA TYR A 129 -16.14 0.13 0.19
C TYR A 129 -16.94 1.45 0.32
N TYR A 130 -16.36 2.46 0.99
CA TYR A 130 -16.98 3.77 1.15
C TYR A 130 -17.27 4.44 -0.18
N LEU A 131 -16.33 4.38 -1.13
CA LEU A 131 -16.49 4.98 -2.46
C LEU A 131 -17.54 4.25 -3.32
N LEU A 132 -17.68 2.93 -3.17
CA LEU A 132 -18.75 2.18 -3.83
C LEU A 132 -20.15 2.60 -3.34
N ASP A 133 -20.28 2.96 -2.06
CA ASP A 133 -21.53 3.49 -1.49
C ASP A 133 -21.75 4.97 -1.87
N ASN A 134 -20.67 5.71 -2.09
CA ASN A 134 -20.67 7.15 -2.34
C ASN A 134 -20.12 7.53 -3.74
N GLN A 135 -20.48 6.77 -4.78
CA GLN A 135 -19.95 6.92 -6.16
C GLN A 135 -19.99 8.36 -6.70
N ARG A 136 -20.97 9.17 -6.27
CA ARG A 136 -21.12 10.58 -6.68
C ARG A 136 -19.90 11.44 -6.35
N ILE A 137 -19.11 11.06 -5.34
CA ILE A 137 -17.85 11.72 -4.99
C ILE A 137 -16.88 11.74 -6.19
N CYS A 138 -16.81 10.63 -6.94
CA CYS A 138 -15.84 10.46 -8.03
C CYS A 138 -16.46 10.62 -9.43
N LYS A 139 -17.79 10.74 -9.52
CA LYS A 139 -18.49 10.84 -10.81
C LYS A 139 -18.12 12.13 -11.53
N ASN A 140 -17.71 11.99 -12.79
CA ASN A 140 -17.26 13.09 -13.65
C ASN A 140 -16.13 13.92 -13.03
N LYS A 141 -15.21 13.28 -12.29
CA LYS A 141 -14.07 13.93 -11.63
C LYS A 141 -12.73 13.32 -12.07
N ASN A 142 -11.65 14.10 -12.00
CA ASN A 142 -10.28 13.61 -12.15
C ASN A 142 -9.78 13.09 -10.80
N ILE A 143 -9.39 11.82 -10.76
CA ILE A 143 -9.05 11.12 -9.52
C ILE A 143 -7.56 10.73 -9.52
N ILE A 144 -6.90 10.88 -8.38
CA ILE A 144 -5.58 10.28 -8.13
C ILE A 144 -5.59 9.48 -6.84
N GLU A 145 -5.02 8.28 -6.86
CA GLU A 145 -4.74 7.50 -5.66
C GLU A 145 -3.25 7.59 -5.33
N LEU A 146 -2.92 8.09 -4.13
CA LEU A 146 -1.56 8.23 -3.61
C LEU A 146 -1.21 7.05 -2.71
N GLY A 147 -0.07 6.41 -3.00
CA GLY A 147 0.46 5.33 -2.16
C GLY A 147 -0.43 4.10 -2.12
N GLY A 148 -1.09 3.76 -3.23
CA GLY A 148 -2.03 2.64 -3.30
C GLY A 148 -1.37 1.26 -3.24
N GLY A 149 -0.03 1.18 -3.10
CA GLY A 149 0.69 -0.06 -2.96
C GLY A 149 0.53 -0.98 -4.17
N MET A 150 0.54 -2.29 -3.90
CA MET A 150 0.51 -3.31 -4.95
C MET A 150 -0.86 -3.46 -5.64
N SER A 151 -1.94 -2.94 -5.04
CA SER A 151 -3.31 -3.13 -5.52
C SER A 151 -3.94 -1.86 -6.10
N CYS A 152 -3.79 -0.71 -5.41
CA CYS A 152 -4.62 0.47 -5.66
C CYS A 152 -6.11 0.10 -5.69
N LEU A 153 -6.57 -0.72 -4.73
CA LEU A 153 -7.89 -1.35 -4.75
C LEU A 153 -8.99 -0.30 -4.81
N ALA A 154 -8.87 0.78 -4.05
CA ALA A 154 -9.87 1.84 -4.03
C ALA A 154 -9.98 2.52 -5.40
N GLY A 155 -8.85 2.93 -5.99
CA GLY A 155 -8.82 3.53 -7.31
C GLY A 155 -9.27 2.57 -8.42
N ILE A 156 -8.99 1.27 -8.31
CA ILE A 156 -9.46 0.24 -9.25
C ILE A 156 -10.99 0.08 -9.20
N PHE A 157 -11.60 0.08 -8.01
CA PHE A 157 -13.07 0.08 -7.90
C PHE A 157 -13.68 1.39 -8.41
N VAL A 158 -13.07 2.54 -8.10
CA VAL A 158 -13.50 3.85 -8.60
C VAL A 158 -13.49 3.90 -10.12
N ALA A 159 -12.38 3.49 -10.74
CA ALA A 159 -12.22 3.46 -12.19
C ALA A 159 -13.30 2.63 -12.87
N LYS A 160 -13.69 1.50 -12.27
CA LYS A 160 -14.64 0.57 -12.88
C LYS A 160 -16.11 0.94 -12.63
N TYR A 161 -16.42 1.61 -11.52
CA TYR A 161 -17.81 1.72 -11.06
C TYR A 161 -18.29 3.12 -10.67
N CYS A 162 -17.42 4.12 -10.62
CA CYS A 162 -17.80 5.47 -10.18
C CYS A 162 -17.89 6.50 -11.32
N GLU A 163 -17.75 6.09 -12.58
CA GLU A 163 -17.83 6.97 -13.76
C GLU A 163 -16.93 8.25 -13.67
N PRO A 164 -15.63 8.11 -13.36
CA PRO A 164 -14.70 9.26 -13.34
C PRO A 164 -14.38 9.76 -14.75
N ILE A 165 -13.86 10.99 -14.86
CA ILE A 165 -13.28 11.50 -16.12
C ILE A 165 -11.95 10.79 -16.39
N SER A 166 -11.10 10.71 -15.37
CA SER A 166 -9.80 10.05 -15.44
C SER A 166 -9.40 9.51 -14.06
N VAL A 167 -8.57 8.47 -14.05
CA VAL A 167 -8.01 7.92 -12.82
C VAL A 167 -6.51 7.74 -12.99
N THR A 168 -5.73 8.25 -12.04
CA THR A 168 -4.28 8.06 -11.96
C THR A 168 -3.94 7.27 -10.70
N LEU A 169 -3.39 6.07 -10.85
CA LEU A 169 -3.02 5.19 -9.74
C LEU A 169 -1.52 5.29 -9.48
N THR A 170 -1.11 5.60 -8.24
CA THR A 170 0.29 5.91 -7.96
C THR A 170 0.83 5.21 -6.72
N ASP A 171 2.13 4.96 -6.75
CA ASP A 171 2.91 4.50 -5.60
C ASP A 171 4.36 4.97 -5.73
N GLY A 172 5.11 4.95 -4.62
CA GLY A 172 6.54 5.31 -4.63
C GLY A 172 7.46 4.20 -5.13
N ASN A 173 6.95 2.96 -5.26
CA ASN A 173 7.72 1.78 -5.62
C ASN A 173 7.40 1.28 -7.04
N ASN A 174 8.43 1.13 -7.87
CA ASN A 174 8.34 0.60 -9.24
C ASN A 174 7.63 -0.76 -9.32
N LYS A 175 7.93 -1.68 -8.38
CA LYS A 175 7.29 -3.00 -8.37
C LYS A 175 5.78 -2.91 -8.13
N SER A 176 5.36 -1.97 -7.28
CA SER A 176 3.94 -1.72 -7.00
C SER A 176 3.23 -1.25 -8.27
N VAL A 177 3.78 -0.21 -8.90
CA VAL A 177 3.25 0.37 -10.15
C VAL A 177 3.21 -0.65 -11.28
N ASP A 178 4.24 -1.47 -11.45
CA ASP A 178 4.25 -2.52 -12.49
C ASP A 178 3.19 -3.60 -12.24
N ASN A 179 2.92 -3.93 -10.97
CA ASN A 179 1.82 -4.83 -10.61
C ASN A 179 0.46 -4.20 -10.90
N VAL A 180 0.27 -2.93 -10.54
CA VAL A 180 -0.97 -2.17 -10.79
C VAL A 180 -1.24 -2.03 -12.29
N LYS A 181 -0.22 -1.79 -13.12
CA LYS A 181 -0.37 -1.85 -14.60
C LYS A 181 -0.93 -3.18 -15.08
N SER A 182 -0.46 -4.29 -14.53
CA SER A 182 -1.02 -5.62 -14.85
C SER A 182 -2.48 -5.74 -14.42
N ILE A 183 -2.85 -5.18 -13.26
CA ILE A 183 -4.22 -5.17 -12.74
C ILE A 183 -5.15 -4.35 -13.62
N ILE A 184 -4.73 -3.15 -14.04
CA ILE A 184 -5.48 -2.28 -14.97
C ILE A 184 -5.78 -3.04 -16.27
N GLN A 185 -4.76 -3.68 -16.85
CA GLN A 185 -4.91 -4.46 -18.07
C GLN A 185 -5.89 -5.62 -17.90
N GLN A 186 -5.78 -6.39 -16.81
CA GLN A 186 -6.64 -7.55 -16.56
C GLN A 186 -8.11 -7.16 -16.28
N ASN A 187 -8.37 -5.90 -15.93
CA ASN A 187 -9.72 -5.35 -15.76
C ASN A 187 -10.20 -4.54 -16.96
N ASN A 188 -9.44 -4.50 -18.08
CA ASN A 188 -9.77 -3.78 -19.31
C ASN A 188 -9.95 -2.26 -19.14
N MET A 189 -9.06 -1.61 -18.38
CA MET A 189 -9.17 -0.16 -18.08
C MET A 189 -8.02 0.69 -18.63
N ASN A 190 -7.21 0.16 -19.55
CA ASN A 190 -6.01 0.82 -20.05
C ASN A 190 -6.29 2.13 -20.82
N ASP A 191 -7.50 2.31 -21.34
CA ASP A 191 -7.83 3.44 -22.22
C ASP A 191 -7.96 4.77 -21.45
N TYR A 192 -8.23 4.72 -20.14
CA TYR A 192 -8.51 5.92 -19.33
C TYR A 192 -7.88 5.90 -17.94
N VAL A 193 -7.29 4.79 -17.51
CA VAL A 193 -6.56 4.70 -16.23
C VAL A 193 -5.06 4.78 -16.49
N LYS A 194 -4.43 5.81 -15.91
CA LYS A 194 -2.97 5.97 -15.91
C LYS A 194 -2.38 5.36 -14.64
N CYS A 195 -1.15 4.89 -14.70
CA CYS A 195 -0.39 4.48 -13.52
C CYS A 195 1.05 4.97 -13.59
N CYS A 196 1.50 5.67 -12.56
CA CYS A 196 2.82 6.32 -12.53
C CYS A 196 3.47 6.29 -11.15
N ILE A 197 4.79 6.55 -11.12
CA ILE A 197 5.56 6.62 -9.88
C ILE A 197 5.45 8.02 -9.29
N VAL A 198 5.01 8.10 -8.04
CA VAL A 198 5.01 9.33 -7.25
C VAL A 198 5.79 9.07 -5.97
N LYS A 199 6.96 9.69 -5.86
CA LYS A 199 7.71 9.74 -4.60
C LYS A 199 7.42 11.09 -3.95
N TRP A 200 6.91 11.07 -2.74
CA TRP A 200 6.69 12.28 -1.95
C TRP A 200 8.07 12.86 -1.62
N THR A 201 8.36 14.05 -2.14
CA THR A 201 9.58 14.80 -1.83
C THR A 201 9.25 16.28 -1.73
N ASN A 202 10.09 16.99 -0.98
CA ASN A 202 9.92 18.38 -0.60
C ASN A 202 9.49 19.28 -1.78
N SER A 203 8.35 19.94 -1.57
CA SER A 203 7.56 20.64 -2.60
C SER A 203 8.14 21.96 -3.10
N ASN A 204 9.26 22.42 -2.52
CA ASN A 204 10.01 23.56 -3.08
C ASN A 204 10.46 23.32 -4.53
N ASN A 205 10.65 22.05 -4.94
CA ASN A 205 10.91 21.68 -6.34
C ASN A 205 9.63 21.39 -7.15
N LEU A 206 8.51 21.06 -6.51
CA LEU A 206 7.23 20.85 -7.22
C LEU A 206 6.60 22.19 -7.61
N LEU A 207 6.51 23.15 -6.69
CA LEU A 207 5.87 24.46 -6.94
C LEU A 207 6.65 25.35 -7.92
N THR A 208 7.99 25.25 -7.94
CA THR A 208 8.84 25.96 -8.92
C THR A 208 8.80 25.31 -10.30
N ASN A 209 8.67 23.98 -10.39
CA ASN A 209 8.54 23.28 -11.66
C ASN A 209 7.13 23.36 -12.26
N ILE A 210 6.08 23.48 -11.44
CA ILE A 210 4.68 23.67 -11.91
C ILE A 210 4.47 25.05 -12.56
N ARG A 211 5.23 26.09 -12.16
CA ARG A 211 5.12 27.44 -12.73
C ARG A 211 6.00 27.69 -13.97
N ASN A 212 6.98 26.83 -14.26
CA ASN A 212 7.94 27.01 -15.35
C ASN A 212 7.84 25.89 -16.40
N ILE A 213 6.73 25.82 -17.12
CA ILE A 213 6.42 24.82 -18.17
C ILE A 213 7.31 24.96 -19.45
N ASN A 214 8.42 25.71 -19.42
CA ASN A 214 9.18 26.02 -20.64
C ASN A 214 10.66 25.64 -20.65
N GLN A 215 11.21 24.87 -19.70
CA GLN A 215 12.60 24.42 -19.82
C GLN A 215 12.84 22.95 -19.46
N THR A 216 13.32 22.26 -20.49
CA THR A 216 13.94 20.94 -20.62
C THR A 216 14.37 20.24 -19.32
N TRP A 217 13.77 19.08 -19.06
CA TRP A 217 14.11 18.18 -17.94
C TRP A 217 15.40 17.40 -18.23
N THR A 218 16.41 17.52 -17.38
CA THR A 218 17.54 16.57 -17.33
C THR A 218 17.18 15.36 -16.47
N LEU A 219 17.34 14.16 -17.05
CA LEU A 219 17.14 12.86 -16.41
C LEU A 219 17.87 12.79 -15.05
N ASN A 220 17.12 12.78 -13.95
CA ASN A 220 17.37 11.92 -12.77
C ASN A 220 16.33 12.07 -11.64
N ASP A 221 15.45 13.08 -11.66
CA ASP A 221 14.38 13.25 -10.65
C ASP A 221 12.97 13.16 -11.29
N ILE A 222 12.45 11.93 -11.32
CA ILE A 222 11.06 11.44 -11.40
C ILE A 222 9.97 12.41 -11.95
N ASN A 223 9.63 12.22 -13.24
CA ASN A 223 8.31 11.87 -13.83
C ASN A 223 6.97 12.34 -13.22
N VAL A 224 6.89 13.42 -12.44
CA VAL A 224 5.58 14.06 -12.16
C VAL A 224 4.96 14.64 -13.44
N SER A 225 5.81 15.02 -14.41
CA SER A 225 5.43 15.52 -15.73
C SER A 225 4.69 14.52 -16.63
N GLN A 226 4.72 13.21 -16.33
CA GLN A 226 3.90 12.21 -17.04
C GLN A 226 2.49 12.04 -16.45
N CYS A 227 2.26 12.53 -15.22
CA CYS A 227 0.98 12.42 -14.52
C CYS A 227 0.14 13.71 -14.63
N ASN A 228 0.77 14.86 -14.92
CA ASN A 228 0.14 16.19 -14.89
C ASN A 228 -0.23 16.72 -16.28
N ASP A 229 -1.51 16.62 -16.62
CA ASP A 229 -2.15 17.54 -17.57
C ASP A 229 -3.09 18.53 -16.85
N ASN A 230 -3.60 18.21 -15.64
CA ASN A 230 -4.54 19.00 -14.84
C ASN A 230 -4.44 18.66 -13.33
N ASN A 231 -4.94 19.55 -12.46
CA ASN A 231 -5.16 19.25 -11.03
C ASN A 231 -6.28 18.20 -10.84
N TYR A 232 -6.28 17.54 -9.68
CA TYR A 232 -7.22 16.48 -9.34
C TYR A 232 -8.36 16.97 -8.44
N ASP A 233 -9.58 16.62 -8.81
CA ASP A 233 -10.79 16.92 -8.05
C ASP A 233 -10.90 16.06 -6.77
N VAL A 234 -10.39 14.83 -6.83
CA VAL A 234 -10.41 13.90 -5.69
C VAL A 234 -9.06 13.20 -5.56
N ILE A 235 -8.47 13.30 -4.37
CA ILE A 235 -7.28 12.55 -3.98
C ILE A 235 -7.69 11.43 -3.02
N LEU A 236 -7.29 10.20 -3.32
CA LEU A 236 -7.52 9.02 -2.50
C LEU A 236 -6.22 8.62 -1.80
N CYS A 237 -6.27 8.33 -0.50
CA CYS A 237 -5.09 7.91 0.24
C CYS A 237 -5.47 6.97 1.40
N ALA A 238 -4.91 5.77 1.42
CA ALA A 238 -5.21 4.76 2.44
C ALA A 238 -3.95 4.36 3.22
N ASP A 239 -4.03 4.41 4.56
CA ASP A 239 -2.99 3.99 5.51
C ASP A 239 -1.59 4.57 5.23
N CYS A 240 -1.47 5.82 4.78
CA CYS A 240 -0.17 6.43 4.44
C CYS A 240 0.43 7.31 5.56
N LEU A 241 -0.25 7.47 6.69
CA LEU A 241 0.08 8.49 7.69
C LEU A 241 1.17 8.10 8.70
N PHE A 242 1.71 6.89 8.61
CA PHE A 242 2.53 6.31 9.68
C PHE A 242 4.02 6.62 9.61
N PHE A 243 4.48 7.37 8.60
CA PHE A 243 5.87 7.75 8.43
C PHE A 243 6.10 9.19 8.89
N ASP A 244 6.93 9.37 9.93
CA ASP A 244 7.25 10.70 10.46
C ASP A 244 8.03 11.54 9.44
N ASP A 245 9.02 10.93 8.78
CA ASP A 245 9.93 11.62 7.86
C ASP A 245 9.25 12.15 6.59
N THR A 246 8.19 11.48 6.13
CA THR A 246 7.50 11.82 4.86
C THR A 246 6.15 12.50 5.08
N ARG A 247 5.77 12.81 6.33
CA ARG A 247 4.46 13.43 6.65
C ARG A 247 4.29 14.77 5.93
N HIS A 248 5.30 15.63 6.01
CA HIS A 248 5.27 16.94 5.38
C HIS A 248 5.23 16.80 3.85
N ASP A 249 6.05 15.90 3.30
CA ASP A 249 6.08 15.64 1.85
C ASP A 249 4.72 15.14 1.33
N LEU A 250 4.01 14.30 2.08
CA LEU A 250 2.66 13.85 1.71
C LEU A 250 1.65 15.00 1.72
N VAL A 251 1.66 15.82 2.78
CA VAL A 251 0.77 16.99 2.90
C VAL A 251 0.99 17.96 1.75
N ASP A 252 2.26 18.25 1.42
CA ASP A 252 2.58 19.14 0.32
C ASP A 252 2.21 18.53 -1.06
N THR A 253 2.39 17.21 -1.20
CA THR A 253 1.98 16.49 -2.43
C THR A 253 0.47 16.57 -2.62
N ILE A 254 -0.32 16.38 -1.55
CA ILE A 254 -1.77 16.54 -1.59
C ILE A 254 -2.12 17.98 -2.01
N TYR A 255 -1.53 18.98 -1.36
CA TYR A 255 -1.79 20.39 -1.67
C TYR A 255 -1.43 20.75 -3.12
N GLY A 256 -0.28 20.31 -3.62
CA GLY A 256 0.19 20.64 -4.97
C GLY A 256 -0.58 19.95 -6.10
N LEU A 257 -1.30 18.87 -5.80
CA LEU A 257 -2.07 18.10 -6.79
C LEU A 257 -3.58 18.41 -6.75
N LEU A 258 -4.08 18.99 -5.67
CA LEU A 258 -5.50 19.23 -5.47
C LEU A 258 -6.00 20.40 -6.33
N ALA A 259 -7.20 20.26 -6.91
CA ALA A 259 -7.91 21.38 -7.51
C ALA A 259 -8.41 22.36 -6.42
N ASP A 260 -8.72 23.60 -6.79
CA ASP A 260 -9.14 24.64 -5.84
C ASP A 260 -10.38 24.25 -5.01
N ASP A 261 -11.32 23.51 -5.60
CA ASP A 261 -12.52 22.94 -4.96
C ASP A 261 -12.43 21.43 -4.74
N GLY A 262 -11.22 20.86 -4.87
CA GLY A 262 -10.96 19.44 -4.73
C GLY A 262 -11.05 18.96 -3.29
N ILE A 263 -11.21 17.65 -3.12
CA ILE A 263 -11.20 16.99 -1.81
C ILE A 263 -10.18 15.88 -1.72
N ALA A 264 -9.54 15.73 -0.57
CA ALA A 264 -8.68 14.58 -0.27
C ALA A 264 -9.36 13.66 0.74
N LEU A 265 -9.59 12.40 0.35
CA LEU A 265 -10.13 11.35 1.20
C LEU A 265 -8.99 10.50 1.74
N VAL A 266 -8.70 10.68 3.03
CA VAL A 266 -7.65 9.96 3.74
C VAL A 266 -8.27 9.02 4.77
N ILE A 267 -8.07 7.71 4.61
CA ILE A 267 -8.47 6.71 5.61
C ILE A 267 -7.23 6.10 6.21
N ALA A 268 -7.04 6.27 7.51
CA ALA A 268 -5.94 5.68 8.25
C ALA A 268 -6.40 5.24 9.64
N PRO A 269 -5.86 4.13 10.17
CA PRO A 269 -6.14 3.71 11.53
C PRO A 269 -5.44 4.66 12.51
N LYS A 270 -6.01 4.80 13.71
CA LYS A 270 -5.38 5.55 14.79
C LYS A 270 -4.14 4.79 15.29
N ARG A 271 -2.94 5.25 14.91
CA ARG A 271 -1.66 4.68 15.34
C ARG A 271 -0.90 5.70 16.19
N GLY A 272 -1.13 5.67 17.50
CA GLY A 272 -0.55 6.68 18.39
C GLY A 272 -0.99 8.08 17.96
N LEU A 273 -0.01 8.97 17.75
CA LEU A 273 -0.23 10.37 17.36
C LEU A 273 -0.11 10.63 15.86
N THR A 274 0.11 9.62 15.01
CA THR A 274 0.45 9.83 13.59
C THR A 274 -0.64 10.59 12.82
N PHE A 275 -1.91 10.24 13.07
CA PHE A 275 -3.05 10.95 12.48
C PHE A 275 -3.12 12.40 12.96
N GLN A 276 -3.00 12.64 14.27
CA GLN A 276 -3.06 13.98 14.84
C GLN A 276 -1.94 14.86 14.28
N LEU A 277 -0.71 14.34 14.23
CA LEU A 277 0.42 15.07 13.68
C LEU A 277 0.23 15.37 12.19
N PHE A 278 -0.35 14.44 11.41
CA PHE A 278 -0.71 14.70 10.02
C PHE A 278 -1.76 15.81 9.92
N ALA A 279 -2.82 15.76 10.72
CA ALA A 279 -3.87 16.77 10.74
C ALA A 279 -3.32 18.15 11.15
N ASP A 280 -2.47 18.21 12.17
CA ASP A 280 -1.82 19.45 12.63
C ASP A 280 -0.92 20.06 11.55
N THR A 281 -0.27 19.23 10.72
CA THR A 281 0.51 19.72 9.56
C THR A 281 -0.42 20.17 8.43
N ALA A 282 -1.43 19.37 8.09
CA ALA A 282 -2.33 19.64 6.96
C ALA A 282 -3.21 20.88 7.18
N ILE A 283 -3.69 21.12 8.41
CA ILE A 283 -4.60 22.24 8.72
C ILE A 283 -3.98 23.62 8.46
N LYS A 284 -2.66 23.68 8.36
CA LYS A 284 -1.91 24.89 8.03
C LYS A 284 -2.09 25.33 6.57
N ILE A 285 -2.49 24.41 5.69
CA ILE A 285 -2.56 24.64 4.25
C ILE A 285 -3.86 24.13 3.59
N ILE A 286 -4.58 23.20 4.20
CA ILE A 286 -5.82 22.59 3.69
C ILE A 286 -6.86 22.53 4.84
N ALA A 287 -8.12 22.82 4.54
CA ALA A 287 -9.21 22.63 5.52
C ALA A 287 -9.45 21.14 5.79
N ILE A 288 -9.55 20.75 7.07
CA ILE A 288 -9.78 19.36 7.48
C ILE A 288 -11.18 19.20 8.05
N MET A 289 -11.90 18.19 7.57
CA MET A 289 -13.16 17.72 8.15
C MET A 289 -12.99 16.27 8.62
N ASN A 290 -12.98 16.07 9.94
CA ASN A 290 -12.89 14.73 10.53
C ASN A 290 -14.27 14.06 10.51
N CYS A 291 -14.40 12.95 9.78
CA CYS A 291 -15.68 12.24 9.66
C CYS A 291 -15.87 11.03 10.59
N MET A 292 -14.86 10.58 11.35
CA MET A 292 -15.01 9.35 12.17
C MET A 292 -14.19 9.38 13.47
N ASP A 293 -14.72 10.00 14.52
CA ASP A 293 -14.24 9.82 15.90
C ASP A 293 -15.12 8.84 16.72
N ASN A 294 -16.23 8.33 16.15
CA ASN A 294 -17.28 7.61 16.91
C ASN A 294 -17.61 6.21 16.38
N VAL A 295 -16.61 5.36 16.14
CA VAL A 295 -16.85 3.91 16.10
C VAL A 295 -15.87 3.24 17.07
N CYS A 296 -16.34 3.11 18.32
CA CYS A 296 -15.70 2.33 19.37
C CYS A 296 -15.98 0.84 19.19
#